data_AF-A0AAU3KHK6-F1
#
_entry.id   AF-A0AAU3KHK6-F1
#
_cell.length_a   1.000
_cell.length_b   1.000
_cell.length_c   1.000
_cell.angle_alpha   90.00
_cell.angle_beta   90.00
_cell.angle_gamma   90.00
#
_symmetry.space_group_name_H-M   'P 1'
#
loop_
_entity.id
_entity.type
_entity.pdbx_description
1 polymer ?
#
loop_
_entity_poly.entity_id
_entity_poly.type
_entity_poly.pdbx_seq_one_letter_code
_entity_poly.pdbx_strand_id
1 'polypeptide(L)'
;MAEVVKVEIAGLRSTATGLDDGARSLDAIRTALDAAAKSYAGCWGNDEYGERFADGDSGYTKRRPALEDTFTAMVAQMQKYSVGLSDSANTLERAEENNTDSFR
;
A
#
# COMPACT_ATOMS: atom_id res chain seq x y z
N MET A 1 27.84 27.37 5.93
CA MET A 1 26.77 27.70 4.96
C MET A 1 25.77 26.57 5.04
N ALA A 2 24.51 26.85 5.40
CA ALA A 2 23.48 25.81 5.46
C ALA A 2 23.22 25.33 4.03
N GLU A 3 23.22 24.01 3.83
CA GLU A 3 22.83 23.39 2.58
C GLU A 3 21.42 23.85 2.23
N VAL A 4 21.25 24.39 1.02
CA VAL A 4 19.92 24.83 0.57
C VAL A 4 19.09 23.57 0.38
N VAL A 5 18.15 23.34 1.29
CA VAL A 5 17.17 22.25 1.18
C VAL A 5 16.31 22.56 -0.05
N LYS A 6 16.64 21.93 -1.19
CA LYS A 6 15.80 21.94 -2.38
C LYS A 6 14.97 20.67 -2.41
N VAL A 7 13.66 20.85 -2.45
CA VAL A 7 12.71 19.76 -2.71
C VAL A 7 12.39 19.78 -4.19
N GLU A 8 12.71 18.71 -4.91
CA GLU A 8 12.39 18.61 -6.34
C GLU A 8 10.95 18.13 -6.52
N ILE A 9 10.10 18.99 -7.10
CA ILE A 9 8.68 18.66 -7.41
C ILE A 9 8.58 17.37 -8.23
N ALA A 10 9.46 17.20 -9.22
CA ALA A 10 9.51 16.01 -10.05
C ALA A 10 9.83 14.74 -9.24
N GLY A 11 10.75 14.84 -8.27
CA GLY A 11 11.09 13.73 -7.37
C GLY A 11 9.93 13.34 -6.45
N LEU A 12 9.19 14.33 -5.92
CA LEU A 12 7.97 14.07 -5.14
C LEU A 12 6.92 13.34 -5.97
N ARG A 13 6.65 13.82 -7.20
CA ARG A 13 5.68 13.20 -8.11
C ARG A 13 6.09 11.78 -8.50
N SER A 14 7.36 11.57 -8.84
CA SER A 14 7.88 10.24 -9.19
C SER A 14 7.76 9.25 -8.03
N THR A 15 8.09 9.67 -6.82
CA THR A 15 7.96 8.83 -5.62
C THR A 15 6.48 8.53 -5.32
N ALA A 16 5.60 9.51 -5.48
CA ALA A 16 4.16 9.32 -5.33
C ALA A 16 3.63 8.26 -6.30
N THR A 17 3.98 8.34 -7.58
CA THR A 17 3.61 7.35 -8.59
C THR A 17 4.14 5.97 -8.23
N GLY A 18 5.41 5.86 -7.83
CA GLY A 18 5.99 4.57 -7.45
C GLY A 18 5.29 3.91 -6.24
N LEU A 19 4.89 4.70 -5.25
CA LEU A 19 4.13 4.19 -4.10
C LEU A 19 2.72 3.73 -4.49
N ASP A 20 2.06 4.46 -5.39
CA ASP A 20 0.73 4.11 -5.89
C ASP A 20 0.77 2.83 -6.74
N ASP A 21 1.77 2.68 -7.60
CA ASP A 21 1.99 1.46 -8.38
C ASP A 21 2.35 0.26 -7.49
N GLY A 22 3.15 0.49 -6.46
CA GLY A 22 3.43 -0.50 -5.42
C GLY A 22 2.15 -0.93 -4.69
N ALA A 23 1.30 0.03 -4.31
CA ALA A 23 0.02 -0.25 -3.66
C ALA A 23 -0.91 -1.07 -4.56
N ARG A 24 -1.02 -0.74 -5.86
CA ARG A 24 -1.79 -1.52 -6.84
C ARG A 24 -1.27 -2.94 -6.97
N SER A 25 0.05 -3.11 -7.05
CA SER A 25 0.69 -4.42 -7.18
C SER A 25 0.41 -5.30 -5.95
N LEU A 26 0.51 -4.70 -4.76
CA LEU A 26 0.24 -5.40 -3.50
C LEU A 26 -1.25 -5.79 -3.38
N ASP A 27 -2.17 -4.92 -3.78
CA ASP A 27 -3.60 -5.22 -3.78
C ASP A 27 -3.97 -6.30 -4.80
N ALA A 28 -3.31 -6.33 -5.96
CA ALA A 28 -3.48 -7.40 -6.94
C ALA A 28 -3.01 -8.75 -6.37
N ILE A 29 -1.87 -8.79 -5.68
CA ILE A 29 -1.38 -10.00 -4.98
C ILE A 29 -2.39 -10.43 -3.90
N ARG A 30 -2.88 -9.50 -3.08
CA ARG A 30 -3.89 -9.77 -2.05
C ARG A 30 -5.15 -10.39 -2.66
N THR A 31 -5.63 -9.83 -3.76
CA THR A 31 -6.83 -10.31 -4.46
C THR A 31 -6.62 -11.71 -5.05
N ALA A 32 -5.47 -11.97 -5.67
CA ALA A 32 -5.14 -13.30 -6.19
C ALA A 32 -5.02 -14.34 -5.08
N LEU A 33 -4.40 -13.96 -3.95
CA LEU A 33 -4.27 -14.81 -2.79
C LEU A 33 -5.64 -15.13 -2.18
N ASP A 34 -6.51 -14.14 -1.99
CA ASP A 34 -7.88 -14.33 -1.49
C ASP A 34 -8.72 -15.22 -2.42
N ALA A 35 -8.61 -15.03 -3.73
CA ALA A 35 -9.30 -15.88 -4.71
C ALA A 35 -8.85 -17.36 -4.61
N ALA A 36 -7.54 -17.60 -4.56
CA ALA A 36 -7.00 -18.96 -4.37
C ALA A 36 -7.37 -19.52 -2.99
N ALA A 37 -7.26 -18.72 -1.94
CA ALA A 37 -7.63 -19.08 -0.57
C ALA A 37 -9.09 -19.54 -0.47
N LYS A 38 -9.99 -18.89 -1.20
CA LYS A 38 -11.41 -19.27 -1.29
C LYS A 38 -11.64 -20.53 -2.11
N SER A 39 -10.90 -20.75 -3.20
CA SER A 39 -11.06 -21.94 -4.04
C SER A 39 -10.66 -23.24 -3.33
N TYR A 40 -9.75 -23.16 -2.36
CA TYR A 40 -9.28 -24.31 -1.57
C TYR A 40 -9.85 -24.34 -0.14
N ALA A 41 -10.79 -23.45 0.19
CA ALA A 41 -11.37 -23.40 1.53
C ALA A 41 -12.11 -24.72 1.85
N GLY A 42 -11.74 -25.37 2.95
CA GLY A 42 -12.33 -26.64 3.37
C GLY A 42 -11.79 -27.88 2.66
N CYS A 43 -10.79 -27.74 1.76
CA CYS A 43 -10.17 -28.87 1.06
C CYS A 43 -9.03 -29.55 1.86
N TRP A 44 -8.91 -29.27 3.16
CA TRP A 44 -7.77 -29.67 3.99
C TRP A 44 -7.87 -31.11 4.53
N GLY A 45 -9.01 -31.77 4.34
CA GLY A 45 -9.28 -33.10 4.86
C GLY A 45 -9.93 -33.07 6.25
N ASN A 46 -10.71 -34.11 6.56
CA ASN A 46 -11.38 -34.29 7.86
C ASN A 46 -10.56 -35.22 8.79
N ASP A 47 -9.27 -35.36 8.55
CA ASP A 47 -8.37 -36.08 9.44
C ASP A 47 -7.75 -35.13 10.48
N GLU A 48 -7.08 -35.69 11.48
CA GLU A 48 -6.45 -34.91 12.55
C GLU A 48 -5.48 -33.83 12.00
N TYR A 49 -4.84 -34.08 10.86
CA TYR A 49 -3.92 -33.14 10.24
C TYR A 49 -4.66 -31.98 9.56
N GLY A 50 -5.72 -32.27 8.82
CA GLY A 50 -6.58 -31.28 8.16
C GLY A 50 -7.29 -30.38 9.16
N GLU A 51 -7.86 -30.94 10.22
CA GLU A 51 -8.49 -30.17 11.30
C GLU A 51 -7.47 -29.28 12.03
N ARG A 52 -6.29 -29.82 12.39
CA ARG A 52 -5.22 -28.99 13.00
C ARG A 52 -4.75 -27.87 12.10
N PHE A 53 -4.64 -28.11 10.80
CA PHE A 53 -4.25 -27.09 9.83
C PHE A 53 -5.33 -26.02 9.67
N ALA A 54 -6.60 -26.40 9.56
CA ALA A 54 -7.70 -25.46 9.38
C ALA A 54 -8.00 -24.65 10.65
N ASP A 55 -8.23 -25.36 11.76
CA ASP A 55 -8.93 -24.83 12.94
C ASP A 55 -8.08 -24.82 14.22
N GLY A 56 -6.86 -25.36 14.17
CA GLY A 56 -5.91 -25.29 15.28
C GLY A 56 -5.68 -23.86 15.79
N ASP A 57 -5.04 -23.68 16.94
CA ASP A 57 -4.79 -22.35 17.53
C ASP A 57 -4.01 -21.41 16.62
N SER A 58 -3.22 -22.01 15.73
CA SER A 58 -2.46 -21.36 14.68
C SER A 58 -2.94 -21.75 13.28
N GLY A 59 -4.20 -22.19 13.19
CA GLY A 59 -4.82 -22.69 11.98
C GLY A 59 -5.08 -21.61 10.94
N TYR A 60 -5.22 -22.05 9.70
CA TYR A 60 -5.49 -21.24 8.53
C TYR A 60 -6.69 -20.31 8.73
N THR A 61 -7.80 -20.80 9.27
CA THR A 61 -9.05 -20.04 9.47
C THR A 61 -8.83 -18.82 10.38
N LYS A 62 -7.94 -18.94 11.39
CA LYS A 62 -7.60 -17.85 12.32
C LYS A 62 -6.57 -16.87 11.73
N ARG A 63 -5.63 -17.36 10.92
CA ARG A 63 -4.51 -16.56 10.39
C ARG A 63 -4.86 -15.79 9.12
N ARG A 64 -5.75 -16.33 8.27
CA ARG A 64 -6.11 -15.71 6.99
C ARG A 64 -6.62 -14.27 7.15
N PRO A 65 -7.58 -13.96 8.06
CA PRO A 65 -8.08 -12.59 8.22
C PRO A 65 -6.98 -11.61 8.65
N ALA A 66 -6.12 -12.01 9.59
CA ALA A 66 -5.02 -11.17 10.05
C ALA A 66 -4.01 -10.83 8.92
N LEU A 67 -3.78 -11.79 8.01
CA LEU A 67 -2.94 -11.56 6.84
C LEU A 67 -3.62 -10.62 5.84
N GLU A 68 -4.91 -10.81 5.55
CA GLU A 68 -5.71 -9.94 4.69
C GLU A 68 -5.75 -8.49 5.21
N ASP A 69 -5.94 -8.32 6.52
CA ASP A 69 -5.91 -7.02 7.19
C ASP A 69 -4.54 -6.34 7.06
N THR A 70 -3.46 -7.12 7.22
CA THR A 70 -2.09 -6.61 7.08
C THR A 70 -1.83 -6.08 5.66
N PHE A 71 -2.22 -6.83 4.62
CA PHE A 71 -2.10 -6.37 3.24
C PHE A 71 -2.92 -5.11 3.00
N THR A 72 -4.16 -5.07 3.50
CA THR A 72 -5.06 -3.92 3.35
C THR A 72 -4.46 -2.67 4.01
N ALA A 73 -3.90 -2.81 5.21
CA ALA A 73 -3.24 -1.71 5.92
C ALA A 73 -2.01 -1.19 5.18
N MET A 74 -1.19 -2.09 4.62
CA MET A 74 -0.01 -1.70 3.83
C MET A 74 -0.39 -0.94 2.55
N VAL A 75 -1.38 -1.42 1.80
CA VAL A 75 -1.92 -0.73 0.61
C VAL A 75 -2.41 0.66 0.98
N ALA A 76 -3.23 0.78 2.02
CA ALA A 76 -3.76 2.07 2.47
C ALA A 76 -2.64 3.04 2.89
N GLN A 77 -1.61 2.53 3.56
CA GLN A 77 -0.47 3.34 3.98
C GLN A 77 0.34 3.87 2.78
N MET A 78 0.59 3.03 1.77
CA MET A 78 1.28 3.44 0.55
C MET A 78 0.48 4.50 -0.23
N GLN A 79 -0.84 4.30 -0.37
CA GLN A 79 -1.72 5.28 -1.00
C GLN A 79 -1.71 6.62 -0.26
N LYS A 80 -1.77 6.60 1.08
CA LYS A 80 -1.71 7.81 1.90
C LYS A 80 -0.42 8.60 1.67
N TYR A 81 0.71 7.90 1.58
CA TYR A 81 1.99 8.55 1.28
C TYR A 81 2.06 9.08 -0.15
N SER A 82 1.53 8.33 -1.13
CA SER A 82 1.44 8.80 -2.52
C SER A 82 0.64 10.11 -2.64
N VAL A 83 -0.54 10.17 -2.01
CA VAL A 83 -1.39 11.37 -1.98
C VAL A 83 -0.64 12.53 -1.31
N GLY A 84 -0.05 12.31 -0.13
CA GLY A 84 0.66 13.36 0.59
C GLY A 84 1.84 13.97 -0.19
N LEU A 85 2.59 13.13 -0.92
CA LEU A 85 3.68 13.59 -1.78
C LEU A 85 3.16 14.37 -3.01
N SER A 86 2.07 13.90 -3.62
CA SER A 86 1.42 14.57 -4.74
C SER A 86 0.87 15.95 -4.33
N ASP A 87 0.22 16.04 -3.18
CA ASP A 87 -0.31 17.29 -2.64
C ASP A 87 0.80 18.27 -2.27
N SER A 88 1.91 17.76 -1.73
CA SER A 88 3.10 18.57 -1.44
C SER A 88 3.70 19.14 -2.74
N ALA A 89 3.80 18.32 -3.79
CA ALA A 89 4.26 18.76 -5.10
C ALA A 89 3.37 19.86 -5.68
N ASN A 90 2.04 19.67 -5.65
CA ASN A 90 1.07 20.66 -6.12
C ASN A 90 1.09 21.96 -5.30
N THR A 91 1.43 21.88 -4.01
CA THR A 91 1.52 23.05 -3.12
C THR A 91 2.78 23.85 -3.41
N LEU A 92 3.92 23.17 -3.61
CA LEU A 92 5.18 23.81 -3.95
C LEU A 92 5.13 24.49 -5.32
N GLU A 93 4.55 23.82 -6.32
CA GLU A 93 4.36 24.37 -7.67
C GLU A 93 3.54 25.67 -7.64
N ARG A 94 2.40 25.68 -6.95
CA ARG A 94 1.58 26.88 -6.78
C ARG A 94 2.31 28.01 -6.04
N ALA A 95 3.15 27.67 -5.07
CA ALA A 95 3.94 28.68 -4.35
C ALA A 95 4.97 29.35 -5.27
N GLU A 96 5.64 28.57 -6.13
CA GLU A 96 6.59 29.08 -7.13
C GLU A 96 5.90 29.95 -8.19
N GLU A 97 4.73 29.53 -8.69
CA GLU A 97 3.91 30.31 -9.62
C GLU A 97 3.50 31.66 -9.04
N ASN A 98 2.92 31.66 -7.83
CA ASN A 98 2.50 32.88 -7.14
C ASN A 98 3.66 33.84 -6.86
N ASN A 99 4.82 33.30 -6.45
CA ASN A 99 6.00 34.11 -6.24
C ASN A 99 6.44 34.76 -7.56
N THR A 100 6.55 33.97 -8.63
CA THR A 100 6.97 34.46 -9.95
C THR A 100 6.04 35.56 -10.47
N ASP A 101 4.73 35.40 -10.31
CA ASP A 101 3.75 36.39 -10.76
C ASP A 101 3.74 37.66 -9.91
N SER A 102 4.09 37.59 -8.62
CA SER A 102 4.20 38.76 -7.74
C SER A 102 5.43 39.64 -7.98
N PHE A 103 6.46 39.10 -8.67
CA PHE A 103 7.69 39.81 -9.00
C PHE A 103 7.75 40.30 -10.47
N ARG A 104 6.64 40.23 -11.20
CA ARG A 104 6.45 40.92 -12.48
C ARG A 104 5.74 42.26 -12.28
#